data_AF-A0AAE4AYW7-F1
#
_entry.id   AF-A0AAE4AYW7-F1
#
_cell.length_a   1.000
_cell.length_b   1.000
_cell.length_c   1.000
_cell.angle_alpha   90.00
_cell.angle_beta   90.00
_cell.angle_gamma   90.00
#
_symmetry.space_group_name_H-M   'P 1'
#
loop_
_entity.id
_entity.type
_entity.pdbx_description
1 polymer ?
#
loop_
_entity_poly.entity_id
_entity_poly.type
_entity_poly.pdbx_seq_one_letter_code
_entity_poly.pdbx_strand_id
1 'polypeptide(L)'
;MKPCQDASTLAALIPHARKPALEAFVDTPSLIASFLCFVLPPVTICYAASCAIWPWKACSTCHGTGRIKSPFGRVFRLCRRCDGTGRRIRVGRHVWNEYRRVHRDGNR
;
A
#
# COMPACT_ATOMS: atom_id res chain seq x y z
N MET A 1 52.47 25.75 53.22
CA MET A 1 51.17 25.07 53.47
C MET A 1 50.04 26.03 53.14
N LYS A 2 49.45 25.87 51.94
CA LYS A 2 48.23 26.54 51.46
C LYS A 2 47.39 25.49 50.70
N PRO A 3 46.06 25.63 50.69
CA PRO A 3 45.12 24.52 50.69
C PRO A 3 44.70 24.03 49.30
N CYS A 4 44.20 22.79 49.26
CA CYS A 4 43.47 22.16 48.17
C CYS A 4 42.37 23.07 47.63
N GLN A 5 42.52 23.60 46.42
CA GLN A 5 41.47 24.40 45.79
C GLN A 5 41.37 24.13 44.29
N ASP A 6 41.43 22.87 43.86
CA ASP A 6 41.31 22.53 42.43
C ASP A 6 40.46 21.28 42.14
N ALA A 7 39.56 20.88 43.05
CA ALA A 7 38.59 19.82 42.75
C ALA A 7 37.31 20.36 42.07
N SER A 8 36.94 21.61 42.34
CA SER A 8 35.76 22.26 41.76
C SER A 8 36.00 22.84 40.36
N THR A 9 37.25 23.05 39.95
CA THR A 9 37.62 23.67 38.67
C THR A 9 37.58 22.70 37.48
N LEU A 10 37.65 21.38 37.74
CA LEU A 10 37.65 20.37 36.66
C LEU A 10 36.25 19.99 36.17
N ALA A 11 35.20 20.33 36.91
CA ALA A 11 33.81 20.07 36.51
C ALA A 11 33.31 21.04 35.40
N ALA A 12 34.04 22.11 35.10
CA ALA A 12 33.64 23.14 34.13
C ALA A 12 34.16 22.91 32.69
N LEU A 13 35.02 21.91 32.45
CA LEU A 13 35.67 21.69 31.15
C LEU A 13 34.91 20.76 30.19
N ILE A 14 33.70 20.30 30.53
CA ILE A 14 32.91 19.44 29.65
C ILE A 14 31.51 20.04 29.35
N PRO A 15 31.38 21.08 28.50
CA PRO A 15 30.06 21.42 27.93
C PRO A 15 29.95 21.32 26.41
N HIS A 16 31.02 21.09 25.64
CA HIS A 16 30.97 21.31 24.18
C HIS A 16 31.18 20.10 23.24
N ALA A 17 31.52 18.91 23.74
CA ALA A 17 31.78 17.75 22.88
C ALA A 17 30.62 16.75 22.73
N ARG A 18 29.41 17.04 23.25
CA ARG A 18 28.26 16.11 23.16
C ARG A 18 27.37 16.32 21.92
N LYS A 19 27.46 17.46 21.24
CA LYS A 19 26.58 17.82 20.11
C LYS A 19 26.86 17.09 18.77
N PRO A 20 28.11 16.74 18.36
CA PRO A 20 28.32 16.19 17.01
C PRO A 20 27.88 14.73 16.85
N ALA A 21 27.57 14.02 17.94
CA ALA A 21 27.01 12.66 17.87
C ALA A 21 25.47 12.66 17.78
N LEU A 22 24.80 13.75 18.16
CA LEU A 22 23.34 13.83 18.17
C LEU A 22 22.77 14.10 16.77
N GLU A 23 23.50 14.84 15.93
CA GLU A 23 23.23 15.02 14.49
C GLU A 23 23.60 13.78 13.65
N ALA A 24 24.35 12.81 14.23
CA ALA A 24 24.81 11.62 13.52
C ALA A 24 23.72 10.54 13.36
N PHE A 25 22.59 10.69 14.06
CA PHE A 25 21.39 9.87 13.92
C PHE A 25 20.24 10.76 13.45
N VAL A 26 20.39 11.30 12.23
CA VAL A 26 19.32 11.87 11.41
C VAL A 26 18.04 11.05 11.65
N ASP A 27 17.03 11.69 12.24
CA ASP A 27 16.04 11.07 13.11
C ASP A 27 15.47 9.76 12.54
N THR A 28 15.45 8.66 13.30
CA THR A 28 14.64 7.48 12.93
C THR A 28 13.27 7.82 12.36
N PRO A 29 12.49 8.77 12.93
CA PRO A 29 11.22 9.17 12.35
C PRO A 29 11.33 9.88 10.98
N SER A 30 12.37 10.70 10.73
CA SER A 30 12.52 11.42 9.45
C SER A 30 12.98 10.48 8.32
N LEU A 31 13.83 9.50 8.66
CA LEU A 31 14.20 8.41 7.76
C LEU A 31 12.98 7.53 7.44
N ILE A 32 12.23 7.08 8.46
CA ILE A 32 11.02 6.27 8.27
C ILE A 32 9.99 7.01 7.41
N ALA A 33 9.76 8.30 7.65
CA ALA A 33 8.83 9.10 6.86
C ALA A 33 9.25 9.17 5.39
N SER A 34 10.54 9.42 5.13
CA SER A 34 11.09 9.44 3.77
C SER A 34 10.92 8.09 3.08
N PHE A 35 11.26 6.97 3.75
CA PHE A 35 11.04 5.62 3.21
C PHE A 35 9.55 5.35 2.92
N LEU A 36 8.64 5.75 3.81
CA LEU A 36 7.20 5.59 3.59
C LEU A 36 6.73 6.36 2.35
N CYS A 37 7.14 7.62 2.22
CA CYS A 37 6.81 8.45 1.07
C CYS A 37 7.38 7.90 -0.24
N PHE A 38 8.53 7.23 -0.21
CA PHE A 38 9.11 6.59 -1.39
C PHE A 38 8.48 5.24 -1.72
N VAL A 39 8.05 4.46 -0.72
CA VAL A 39 7.53 3.09 -0.93
C VAL A 39 6.01 3.07 -1.16
N LEU A 40 5.24 3.93 -0.50
CA LEU A 40 3.77 3.94 -0.60
C LEU A 40 3.27 4.21 -2.04
N PRO A 41 3.76 5.25 -2.76
CA PRO A 41 3.30 5.52 -4.12
C PRO A 41 3.57 4.36 -5.10
N PRO A 42 4.77 3.80 -5.23
CA PRO A 42 5.00 2.70 -6.16
C PRO A 42 4.22 1.45 -5.75
N VAL A 43 4.06 1.15 -4.45
CA VAL A 43 3.25 0.01 -4.01
C VAL A 43 1.79 0.18 -4.39
N THR A 44 1.21 1.37 -4.18
CA THR A 44 -0.18 1.66 -4.56
C THR A 44 -0.38 1.64 -6.07
N ILE A 45 0.55 2.19 -6.85
CA ILE A 45 0.53 2.14 -8.32
C ILE A 45 0.68 0.70 -8.81
N CYS A 46 1.62 -0.09 -8.30
CA CYS A 46 1.80 -1.49 -8.66
C CYS A 46 0.58 -2.34 -8.31
N TYR A 47 -0.05 -2.08 -7.17
CA TYR A 47 -1.30 -2.74 -6.79
C TYR A 47 -2.45 -2.38 -7.74
N ALA A 48 -2.61 -1.10 -8.07
CA ALA A 48 -3.61 -0.64 -9.02
C ALA A 48 -3.38 -1.20 -10.43
N ALA A 49 -2.13 -1.20 -10.90
CA ALA A 49 -1.71 -1.77 -12.17
C ALA A 49 -1.97 -3.28 -12.21
N SER A 50 -1.61 -4.02 -11.15
CA SER A 50 -1.90 -5.46 -11.04
C SER A 50 -3.41 -5.74 -11.08
N CYS A 51 -4.22 -4.91 -10.42
CA CYS A 51 -5.69 -4.99 -10.49
C CYS A 51 -6.24 -4.69 -11.89
N ALA A 52 -5.54 -3.89 -12.70
CA ALA A 52 -5.90 -3.56 -14.07
C ALA A 52 -5.47 -4.66 -15.06
N ILE A 53 -4.26 -5.22 -14.92
CA ILE A 53 -3.70 -6.28 -15.77
C ILE A 53 -4.47 -7.60 -15.61
N TRP A 54 -4.92 -7.92 -14.38
CA TRP A 54 -5.71 -9.11 -14.08
C TRP A 54 -7.16 -8.76 -13.71
N PRO A 55 -8.00 -8.33 -14.66
CA PRO A 55 -9.30 -7.76 -14.36
C PRO A 55 -10.36 -8.82 -14.06
N TRP A 56 -10.07 -10.11 -14.22
CA TRP A 56 -11.04 -11.19 -14.01
C TRP A 56 -10.67 -12.03 -12.80
N LYS A 57 -11.59 -12.14 -11.85
CA LYS A 57 -11.57 -13.19 -10.82
C LYS A 57 -12.58 -14.26 -11.22
N ALA A 58 -12.26 -15.53 -10.97
CA ALA A 58 -13.25 -16.59 -11.11
C ALA A 58 -14.45 -16.29 -10.19
N CYS A 59 -15.67 -16.47 -10.69
CA CYS A 59 -16.85 -16.36 -9.84
C CYS A 59 -16.78 -17.45 -8.75
N SER A 60 -16.90 -17.07 -7.47
CA SER A 60 -16.80 -18.02 -6.35
C SER A 60 -17.91 -19.05 -6.34
N THR A 61 -19.08 -18.73 -6.91
CA THR A 61 -20.25 -19.61 -6.92
C THR A 61 -20.16 -20.71 -7.99
N CYS A 62 -19.56 -20.42 -9.14
CA CYS A 62 -19.42 -21.40 -10.22
C CYS A 62 -17.97 -21.81 -10.49
N HIS A 63 -17.03 -21.35 -9.67
CA HIS A 63 -15.58 -21.60 -9.81
C HIS A 63 -15.04 -21.39 -11.23
N GLY A 64 -15.51 -20.37 -11.95
CA GLY A 64 -15.03 -20.09 -13.31
C GLY A 64 -15.82 -20.76 -14.45
N THR A 65 -16.71 -21.70 -14.16
CA THR A 65 -17.41 -22.49 -15.21
C THR A 65 -18.59 -21.77 -15.87
N GLY A 66 -19.12 -20.71 -15.26
CA GLY A 66 -20.32 -19.98 -15.72
C GLY A 66 -21.63 -20.76 -15.56
N ARG A 67 -21.58 -22.01 -15.09
CA ARG A 67 -22.74 -22.90 -15.01
C ARG A 67 -22.80 -23.56 -13.63
N ILE A 68 -24.00 -23.75 -13.11
CA ILE A 68 -24.25 -24.46 -11.86
C ILE A 68 -25.03 -25.72 -12.21
N LYS A 69 -24.52 -26.88 -11.78
CA LYS A 69 -25.21 -28.17 -11.92
C LYS A 69 -26.37 -28.22 -10.93
N SER A 70 -27.55 -28.62 -11.39
CA SER A 70 -28.69 -28.91 -10.51
C SER A 70 -28.40 -30.18 -9.70
N PRO A 71 -28.71 -30.22 -8.39
CA PRO A 71 -28.50 -31.42 -7.57
C PRO A 71 -29.33 -32.64 -8.02
N PHE A 72 -30.43 -32.41 -8.75
CA PHE A 72 -31.39 -33.46 -9.13
C PHE A 72 -31.51 -33.71 -10.64
N GLY A 73 -30.56 -33.29 -11.48
CA GLY A 73 -30.66 -33.60 -12.91
C GLY A 73 -29.47 -33.19 -13.77
N ARG A 74 -29.51 -33.60 -15.05
CA ARG A 74 -28.51 -33.25 -16.09
C ARG A 74 -28.65 -31.81 -16.62
N VAL A 75 -29.50 -31.00 -15.99
CA VAL A 75 -29.83 -29.65 -16.44
C VAL A 75 -28.84 -28.67 -15.81
N PHE A 76 -28.20 -27.87 -16.66
CA PHE A 76 -27.31 -26.79 -16.24
C PHE A 76 -28.09 -25.50 -16.15
N ARG A 77 -27.92 -24.76 -15.05
CA ARG A 77 -28.40 -23.38 -14.96
C ARG A 77 -27.23 -22.43 -15.15
N LEU A 78 -27.47 -21.30 -15.80
CA LEU A 78 -26.50 -20.21 -15.81
C LEU A 78 -26.31 -19.69 -14.39
N CYS A 79 -25.05 -19.40 -14.04
CA CYS A 79 -24.78 -18.78 -12.75
C CYS A 79 -25.36 -17.35 -12.73
N ARG A 80 -26.41 -17.12 -11.93
CA ARG A 80 -27.07 -15.79 -11.75
C ARG A 80 -26.14 -14.70 -11.22
N ARG A 81 -24.97 -15.06 -10.69
CA ARG A 81 -24.01 -14.11 -10.09
C ARG A 81 -23.03 -13.53 -11.12
N CYS A 82 -22.81 -14.24 -12.23
CA CYS A 82 -21.92 -13.83 -13.32
C CYS A 82 -22.61 -13.85 -14.68
N ASP A 83 -23.93 -14.05 -14.71
CA ASP A 83 -24.76 -14.17 -15.92
C ASP A 83 -24.15 -15.08 -16.99
N GLY A 84 -23.57 -16.21 -16.54
CA GLY A 84 -22.99 -17.21 -17.44
C GLY A 84 -21.59 -16.94 -17.96
N THR A 85 -20.99 -15.78 -17.65
CA THR A 85 -19.63 -15.44 -18.10
C THR A 85 -18.53 -16.21 -17.37
N GLY A 86 -18.84 -16.80 -16.21
CA GLY A 86 -17.89 -17.50 -15.35
C GLY A 86 -16.87 -16.60 -14.65
N ARG A 87 -16.83 -15.31 -14.98
CA ARG A 87 -15.80 -14.36 -14.53
C ARG A 87 -16.46 -13.14 -13.90
N ARG A 88 -15.88 -12.62 -12.83
CA ARG A 88 -16.29 -11.35 -12.19
C ARG A 88 -15.20 -10.32 -12.36
N ILE A 89 -15.60 -9.08 -12.64
CA ILE A 89 -14.68 -7.95 -12.79
C ILE A 89 -14.07 -7.61 -11.42
N ARG A 90 -12.74 -7.40 -11.37
CA ARG A 90 -12.02 -6.83 -10.22
C ARG A 90 -12.11 -5.30 -10.22
N VAL A 91 -11.90 -4.69 -9.05
CA VAL A 91 -12.00 -3.23 -8.81
C VAL A 91 -11.20 -2.41 -9.83
N GLY A 92 -10.01 -2.87 -10.26
CA GLY A 92 -9.17 -2.12 -11.21
C GLY A 92 -9.85 -1.79 -12.54
N ARG A 93 -10.68 -2.69 -13.08
CA ARG A 93 -11.43 -2.42 -14.32
C ARG A 93 -12.63 -1.49 -14.08
N HIS A 94 -13.19 -1.46 -12.87
CA HIS A 94 -14.18 -0.43 -12.52
C HIS A 94 -13.53 0.96 -12.48
N VAL A 95 -12.35 1.08 -11.86
CA VAL A 95 -11.60 2.35 -11.80
C VAL A 95 -11.23 2.83 -13.19
N TRP A 96 -10.76 1.95 -14.09
CA TRP A 96 -10.45 2.35 -15.47
C TRP A 96 -11.67 2.84 -16.24
N ASN A 97 -12.81 2.15 -16.10
CA ASN A 97 -14.06 2.60 -16.72
C ASN A 97 -14.51 3.94 -16.17
N GLU A 98 -14.35 4.18 -14.87
CA GLU A 98 -14.69 5.44 -14.22
C GLU A 98 -13.75 6.57 -14.64
N TYR A 99 -12.44 6.33 -14.64
CA TYR A 99 -11.43 7.27 -15.13
C TYR A 99 -11.72 7.68 -16.58
N ARG A 100 -12.06 6.72 -17.44
CA ARG A 100 -12.42 6.99 -18.83
C ARG A 100 -13.74 7.76 -18.98
N ARG A 101 -14.69 7.59 -18.06
CA ARG A 101 -15.91 8.41 -17.99
C ARG A 101 -15.57 9.86 -17.62
N VAL A 102 -14.88 10.05 -16.49
CA VAL A 102 -14.44 11.37 -16.02
C VAL A 102 -13.61 12.11 -17.08
N HIS A 103 -12.68 11.43 -17.74
CA HIS A 103 -11.87 12.04 -18.79
C HIS A 103 -12.68 12.44 -20.03
N ARG A 104 -13.72 11.67 -20.38
CA ARG A 104 -14.62 12.02 -21.49
C ARG A 104 -15.52 13.19 -21.12
N ASP A 105 -16.01 13.24 -19.89
CA ASP A 105 -16.90 14.29 -19.41
C ASP A 105 -16.17 15.62 -19.23
N GLY A 106 -14.88 15.61 -18.87
CA GLY A 106 -14.04 16.82 -18.84
C GLY A 106 -13.64 17.35 -20.22
N ASN A 107 -13.91 16.60 -21.29
CA ASN A 107 -13.61 16.99 -22.67
C ASN A 107 -14.86 17.44 -23.45
N ARG A 108 -15.94 17.80 -22.74
CA ARG A 108 -17.21 18.30 -23.29
C ARG A 108 -17.56 19.64 -22.66
#